data_AF-A0A2A5HI61-F1
#
_entry.id   AF-A0A2A5HI61-F1
#
_cell.length_a   1.000
_cell.length_b   1.000
_cell.length_c   1.000
_cell.angle_alpha   90.00
_cell.angle_beta   90.00
_cell.angle_gamma   90.00
#
_symmetry.space_group_name_H-M   'P 1'
#
loop_
_entity.id
_entity.type
_entity.pdbx_description
1 polymer ?
#
loop_
_entity_poly.entity_id
_entity_poly.type
_entity_poly.pdbx_seq_one_letter_code
_entity_poly.pdbx_strand_id
1 'polypeptide(L)'
;METEEQRYSKLRQSCWNKATHSFGLSYVFDKKAQRHSAYTNLLKVFGIVVPVTVGATATGYGLDSSILKMTIALAIPLSIAQLIFSVLAVVKKWDDELAYAYEASQDLTLLSDSFRKLGELPPTEFKNLNEQFELLNTRFKARSQQNSKHNIKEWELRMGMRSALREFQRNCVGCKTTPVSMDSTECDVCGKFDKSIFYKLYKP
;
A
#
# COMPACT_ATOMS: atom_id res chain seq x y z
N MET A 1 34.15 24.82 -11.80
CA MET A 1 34.21 23.75 -10.77
C MET A 1 33.11 24.01 -9.76
N GLU A 2 32.34 23.00 -9.41
CA GLU A 2 31.27 23.12 -8.41
C GLU A 2 31.87 23.25 -7.00
N THR A 3 31.32 24.15 -6.17
CA THR A 3 31.82 24.36 -4.80
C THR A 3 31.33 23.27 -3.85
N GLU A 4 32.02 23.07 -2.73
CA GLU A 4 31.63 22.07 -1.72
C GLU A 4 30.25 22.37 -1.11
N GLU A 5 29.94 23.65 -0.87
CA GLU A 5 28.62 24.09 -0.42
C GLU A 5 27.50 23.78 -1.42
N GLN A 6 27.76 23.93 -2.72
CA GLN A 6 26.80 23.59 -3.78
C GLN A 6 26.53 22.08 -3.77
N ARG A 7 27.57 21.25 -3.64
CA ARG A 7 27.44 19.79 -3.54
C ARG A 7 26.65 19.38 -2.30
N TYR A 8 26.95 20.00 -1.16
CA TYR A 8 26.26 19.76 0.11
C TYR A 8 24.76 20.06 -0.01
N SER A 9 24.40 21.23 -0.57
CA SER A 9 23.01 21.61 -0.78
C SER A 9 22.27 20.66 -1.73
N LYS A 10 22.90 20.25 -2.83
CA LYS A 10 22.31 19.27 -3.77
C LYS A 10 22.05 17.92 -3.13
N LEU A 11 22.98 17.46 -2.28
CA LEU A 11 22.84 16.19 -1.58
C LEU A 11 21.71 16.25 -0.56
N ARG A 12 21.58 17.36 0.17
CA ARG A 12 20.45 17.62 1.06
C ARG A 12 19.12 17.62 0.31
N GLN A 13 19.04 18.28 -0.85
CA GLN A 13 17.84 18.25 -1.69
C GLN A 13 17.53 16.84 -2.21
N SER A 14 18.56 16.04 -2.51
CA SER A 14 18.41 14.65 -2.91
C SER A 14 17.83 13.79 -1.79
N CYS A 15 18.21 14.04 -0.53
CA CYS A 15 17.60 13.40 0.64
C CYS A 15 16.09 13.68 0.68
N TRP A 16 15.68 14.95 0.55
CA TRP A 16 14.26 15.32 0.53
C TRP A 16 13.49 14.67 -0.62
N ASN A 17 14.07 14.61 -1.82
CA ASN A 17 13.44 13.93 -2.94
C ASN A 17 13.27 12.44 -2.67
N LYS A 18 14.30 11.77 -2.14
CA LYS A 18 14.23 10.35 -1.76
C LYS A 18 13.22 10.09 -0.65
N ALA A 19 13.09 11.00 0.33
CA ALA A 19 12.08 10.93 1.37
C ALA A 19 10.66 10.97 0.76
N THR A 20 10.38 11.98 -0.07
CA THR A 20 9.09 12.12 -0.77
C THR A 20 8.75 10.89 -1.62
N HIS A 21 9.71 10.39 -2.42
CA HIS A 21 9.48 9.19 -3.24
C HIS A 21 9.23 7.94 -2.41
N SER A 22 9.99 7.73 -1.33
CA SER A 22 9.82 6.58 -0.44
C SER A 22 8.45 6.60 0.23
N PHE A 23 8.02 7.76 0.74
CA PHE A 23 6.70 7.92 1.33
C PHE A 23 5.57 7.64 0.32
N GLY A 24 5.70 8.16 -0.91
CA GLY A 24 4.69 7.94 -1.94
C GLY A 24 4.53 6.46 -2.29
N LEU A 25 5.64 5.72 -2.39
CA LEU A 25 5.59 4.27 -2.59
C LEU A 25 5.04 3.54 -1.36
N SER A 26 5.40 3.98 -0.14
CA SER A 26 4.85 3.41 1.10
C SER A 26 3.33 3.46 1.11
N TYR A 27 2.76 4.62 0.76
CA TYR A 27 1.32 4.82 0.69
C TYR A 27 0.66 3.85 -0.31
N VAL A 28 1.30 3.60 -1.45
CA VAL A 28 0.80 2.64 -2.45
C VAL A 28 0.74 1.23 -1.86
N PHE A 29 1.80 0.79 -1.19
CA PHE A 29 1.85 -0.54 -0.60
C PHE A 29 0.92 -0.69 0.59
N ASP A 30 0.73 0.35 1.41
CA ASP A 30 -0.29 0.37 2.47
C ASP A 30 -1.71 0.16 1.91
N LYS A 31 -2.07 0.85 0.83
CA LYS A 31 -3.37 0.65 0.16
C LYS A 31 -3.52 -0.73 -0.48
N LYS A 32 -2.44 -1.30 -0.99
CA LYS A 32 -2.43 -2.70 -1.44
C LYS A 32 -2.65 -3.66 -0.28
N ALA A 33 -1.97 -3.45 0.86
CA ALA A 33 -2.14 -4.26 2.05
C ALA A 33 -3.58 -4.23 2.56
N GLN A 34 -4.19 -3.03 2.66
CA GLN A 34 -5.61 -2.89 3.04
C GLN A 34 -6.55 -3.69 2.13
N ARG A 35 -6.32 -3.64 0.81
CA ARG A 35 -7.12 -4.39 -0.16
C ARG A 35 -6.96 -5.90 0.00
N HIS A 36 -5.71 -6.40 0.07
CA HIS A 36 -5.48 -7.83 0.21
C HIS A 36 -5.96 -8.35 1.58
N SER A 37 -5.82 -7.56 2.64
CA SER A 37 -6.36 -7.84 3.97
C SER A 37 -7.89 -7.96 3.94
N ALA A 38 -8.60 -7.06 3.25
CA ALA A 38 -10.05 -7.15 3.11
C ALA A 38 -10.49 -8.47 2.45
N TYR A 39 -9.81 -8.91 1.38
CA TYR A 39 -10.14 -10.16 0.71
C TYR A 39 -9.84 -11.39 1.55
N THR A 40 -8.69 -11.44 2.22
CA THR A 40 -8.32 -12.57 3.09
C THR A 40 -9.22 -12.63 4.32
N ASN A 41 -9.60 -11.50 4.90
CA ASN A 41 -10.54 -11.44 6.02
C ASN A 41 -11.94 -11.87 5.59
N LEU A 42 -12.43 -11.46 4.42
CA LEU A 42 -13.73 -11.89 3.90
C LEU A 42 -13.79 -13.42 3.76
N LEU A 43 -12.73 -14.02 3.20
CA LEU A 43 -12.61 -15.48 3.09
C LEU A 43 -12.64 -16.18 4.45
N LYS A 44 -11.90 -15.67 5.43
CA LYS A 44 -11.88 -16.21 6.80
C LYS A 44 -13.26 -16.12 7.45
N VAL A 45 -13.94 -14.98 7.31
CA VAL A 45 -15.28 -14.77 7.85
C VAL A 45 -16.27 -15.76 7.26
N PHE A 46 -16.32 -15.92 5.94
CA PHE A 46 -17.22 -16.90 5.31
C PHE A 46 -16.88 -18.34 5.70
N GLY A 47 -15.59 -18.67 5.75
CA GLY A 47 -15.12 -20.00 6.14
C GLY A 47 -15.48 -20.39 7.58
N ILE A 48 -15.75 -19.43 8.47
CA ILE A 48 -16.16 -19.68 9.86
C ILE A 48 -17.68 -19.54 10.02
N VAL A 49 -18.27 -18.44 9.53
CA VAL A 49 -19.68 -18.11 9.77
C VAL A 49 -20.62 -19.13 9.15
N VAL A 50 -20.34 -19.60 7.93
CA VAL A 50 -21.21 -20.58 7.24
C VAL A 50 -21.29 -21.91 8.01
N PRO A 51 -20.18 -22.59 8.37
CA PRO A 51 -20.28 -23.83 9.15
C PRO A 51 -20.83 -23.60 10.56
N VAL A 52 -20.48 -22.50 11.23
CA VAL A 52 -20.98 -22.18 12.58
C VAL A 52 -22.50 -21.98 12.58
N THR A 53 -23.04 -21.27 11.59
CA THR A 53 -24.50 -21.05 11.48
C THR A 53 -25.27 -22.33 11.21
N VAL A 54 -24.77 -23.21 10.33
CA VAL A 54 -25.36 -24.54 10.10
C VAL A 54 -25.31 -25.38 11.37
N GLY A 55 -24.15 -25.46 12.04
CA GLY A 55 -23.97 -26.22 13.27
C GLY A 55 -24.87 -25.73 14.41
N ALA A 56 -24.92 -24.42 14.64
CA ALA A 56 -25.77 -23.81 15.66
C ALA A 56 -27.28 -24.01 15.38
N THR A 57 -27.68 -23.98 14.11
CA THR A 57 -29.09 -24.23 13.73
C THR A 57 -29.45 -25.69 13.99
N ALA A 58 -28.56 -26.63 13.64
CA ALA A 58 -28.77 -28.05 13.87
C ALA A 58 -28.88 -28.38 15.38
N THR A 59 -28.05 -27.78 16.23
CA THR A 59 -28.11 -27.99 17.68
C THR A 59 -29.29 -27.29 18.35
N GLY A 60 -29.65 -26.08 17.89
CA GLY A 60 -30.72 -25.28 18.49
C GLY A 60 -32.13 -25.73 18.12
N TYR A 61 -32.36 -26.12 16.86
CA TYR A 61 -33.70 -26.45 16.34
C TYR A 61 -33.90 -27.94 16.04
N GLY A 62 -32.84 -28.76 16.13
CA GLY A 62 -32.88 -30.18 15.80
C GLY A 62 -32.75 -30.47 14.30
N LEU A 63 -32.39 -31.72 13.99
CA LEU A 63 -32.00 -32.16 12.64
C LEU A 63 -33.15 -32.21 11.62
N ASP A 64 -34.39 -32.37 12.09
CA ASP A 64 -35.57 -32.48 11.21
C ASP A 64 -36.30 -31.15 11.00
N SER A 65 -35.81 -30.07 11.60
CA SER A 65 -36.47 -28.76 11.52
C SER A 65 -36.47 -28.19 10.09
N SER A 66 -37.58 -27.54 9.72
CA SER A 66 -37.68 -26.82 8.44
C SER A 66 -36.64 -25.69 8.33
N ILE A 67 -36.29 -25.07 9.46
CA ILE A 67 -35.28 -24.02 9.57
C ILE A 67 -33.89 -24.54 9.17
N LEU A 68 -33.51 -25.74 9.61
CA LEU A 68 -32.23 -26.34 9.21
C LEU A 68 -32.17 -26.61 7.70
N LYS A 69 -33.25 -27.13 7.11
CA LYS A 69 -33.32 -27.38 5.66
C LYS A 69 -33.13 -26.09 4.85
N MET A 70 -33.76 -24.99 5.28
CA MET A 70 -33.58 -23.68 4.65
C MET A 70 -32.16 -23.15 4.81
N THR A 71 -31.57 -23.30 6.01
CA THR A 71 -30.21 -22.86 6.30
C THR A 71 -29.19 -23.62 5.44
N ILE A 72 -29.34 -24.94 5.29
CA ILE A 72 -28.50 -25.77 4.41
C ILE A 72 -28.67 -25.33 2.95
N ALA A 73 -29.89 -25.08 2.49
CA ALA A 73 -30.15 -24.63 1.12
C ALA A 73 -29.43 -23.31 0.79
N LEU A 74 -29.28 -22.39 1.76
CA LEU A 74 -28.49 -21.17 1.63
C LEU A 74 -26.98 -21.40 1.81
N ALA A 75 -26.58 -22.32 2.69
CA ALA A 75 -25.18 -22.61 2.98
C ALA A 75 -24.46 -23.28 1.80
N ILE A 76 -25.15 -24.09 0.99
CA ILE A 76 -24.58 -24.75 -0.18
C ILE A 76 -24.01 -23.75 -1.20
N PRO A 77 -24.80 -22.80 -1.76
CA PRO A 77 -24.28 -21.85 -2.73
C PRO A 77 -23.21 -20.93 -2.13
N LEU A 78 -23.34 -20.55 -0.85
CA LEU A 78 -22.32 -19.77 -0.16
C LEU A 78 -20.99 -20.53 0.00
N SER A 79 -21.05 -21.82 0.34
CA SER A 79 -19.87 -22.68 0.46
C SER A 79 -19.19 -22.88 -0.90
N ILE A 80 -19.98 -23.10 -1.96
CA ILE A 80 -19.44 -23.21 -3.32
C ILE A 80 -18.72 -21.92 -3.73
N ALA A 81 -19.36 -20.76 -3.52
CA ALA A 81 -18.74 -19.47 -3.82
C ALA A 81 -17.46 -19.27 -3.00
N GLN A 82 -17.48 -19.57 -1.70
CA GLN A 82 -16.32 -19.47 -0.81
C GLN A 82 -15.16 -20.36 -1.29
N LEU A 83 -15.42 -21.61 -1.70
CA LEU A 83 -14.39 -22.50 -2.24
C LEU A 83 -13.76 -21.95 -3.52
N ILE A 84 -14.56 -21.41 -4.44
CA ILE A 84 -14.04 -20.77 -5.66
C ILE A 84 -13.13 -19.60 -5.30
N PHE A 85 -13.55 -18.72 -4.38
CA PHE A 85 -12.72 -17.60 -3.92
C PHE A 85 -11.44 -18.07 -3.23
N SER A 86 -11.49 -19.16 -2.45
CA SER A 86 -10.31 -19.72 -1.79
C SER A 86 -9.29 -20.27 -2.80
N VAL A 87 -9.74 -20.97 -3.84
CA VAL A 87 -8.84 -21.42 -4.92
C VAL A 87 -8.19 -20.22 -5.61
N LEU A 88 -8.96 -19.16 -5.90
CA LEU A 88 -8.40 -17.93 -6.48
C LEU A 88 -7.37 -17.27 -5.57
N ALA A 89 -7.63 -17.23 -4.26
CA ALA A 89 -6.70 -16.65 -3.29
C ALA A 89 -5.36 -17.40 -3.24
N VAL A 90 -5.40 -18.74 -3.31
CA VAL A 90 -4.21 -19.59 -3.34
C VAL A 90 -3.44 -19.41 -4.65
N VAL A 91 -4.12 -19.48 -5.80
CA VAL A 91 -3.48 -19.33 -7.13
C VAL A 91 -2.86 -17.95 -7.29
N LYS A 92 -3.50 -16.91 -6.76
CA LYS A 92 -3.00 -15.53 -6.79
C LYS A 92 -2.11 -15.17 -5.60
N LYS A 93 -1.82 -16.11 -4.71
CA LYS A 93 -0.95 -15.94 -3.54
C LYS A 93 -1.29 -14.69 -2.72
N TRP A 94 -2.56 -14.48 -2.40
CA TRP A 94 -3.01 -13.27 -1.70
C TRP A 94 -2.34 -13.05 -0.35
N ASP A 95 -2.04 -14.12 0.39
CA ASP A 95 -1.33 -14.03 1.67
C ASP A 95 0.13 -13.56 1.48
N ASP A 96 0.84 -14.07 0.47
CA ASP A 96 2.21 -13.64 0.15
C ASP A 96 2.22 -12.17 -0.29
N GLU A 97 1.29 -11.76 -1.16
CA GLU A 97 1.16 -10.36 -1.60
C GLU A 97 0.77 -9.43 -0.45
N LEU A 98 -0.05 -9.90 0.49
CA LEU A 98 -0.40 -9.14 1.70
C LEU A 98 0.82 -8.94 2.60
N ALA A 99 1.55 -10.01 2.90
CA ALA A 99 2.77 -9.97 3.71
C ALA A 99 3.81 -9.05 3.07
N TYR A 100 4.04 -9.19 1.77
CA TYR A 100 4.95 -8.34 1.02
C TYR A 100 4.53 -6.87 1.05
N ALA A 101 3.24 -6.57 0.86
CA ALA A 101 2.76 -5.20 0.89
C ALA A 101 2.95 -4.54 2.26
N TYR A 102 2.78 -5.28 3.36
CA TYR A 102 3.08 -4.78 4.70
C TYR A 102 4.58 -4.52 4.90
N GLU A 103 5.43 -5.47 4.53
CA GLU A 103 6.89 -5.34 4.64
C GLU A 103 7.39 -4.14 3.82
N ALA A 104 6.97 -4.04 2.56
CA ALA A 104 7.36 -2.95 1.67
C ALA A 104 6.90 -1.58 2.20
N SER A 105 5.67 -1.48 2.72
CA SER A 105 5.17 -0.24 3.32
C SER A 105 5.99 0.19 4.54
N GLN A 106 6.26 -0.74 5.46
CA GLN A 106 7.05 -0.45 6.66
C GLN A 106 8.48 -0.01 6.31
N ASP A 107 9.15 -0.75 5.43
CA ASP A 107 10.51 -0.42 4.98
C ASP A 107 10.60 0.94 4.27
N LEU A 108 9.62 1.24 3.42
CA LEU A 108 9.57 2.51 2.70
C LEU A 108 9.24 3.69 3.63
N THR A 109 8.42 3.48 4.66
CA THR A 109 8.19 4.47 5.73
C THR A 109 9.50 4.75 6.47
N LEU A 110 10.20 3.71 6.90
CA LEU A 110 11.48 3.84 7.60
C LEU A 110 12.54 4.55 6.73
N LEU A 111 12.61 4.22 5.43
CA LEU A 111 13.48 4.91 4.47
C LEU A 111 13.09 6.39 4.31
N SER A 112 11.79 6.67 4.18
CA SER A 112 11.28 8.05 4.09
C SER A 112 11.73 8.88 5.29
N ASP A 113 11.50 8.37 6.50
CA ASP A 113 11.85 9.06 7.74
C ASP A 113 13.36 9.23 7.89
N SER A 114 14.14 8.21 7.51
CA SER A 114 15.61 8.27 7.55
C SER A 114 16.17 9.33 6.59
N PHE A 115 15.65 9.38 5.35
CA PHE A 115 16.04 10.42 4.39
C PHE A 115 15.57 11.81 4.82
N ARG A 116 14.36 11.93 5.38
CA ARG A 116 13.85 13.19 5.92
C ARG A 116 14.76 13.69 7.04
N LYS A 117 15.08 12.84 8.02
CA LYS A 117 15.99 13.17 9.13
C LYS A 117 17.36 13.62 8.63
N LEU A 118 17.93 12.93 7.63
CA LEU A 118 19.21 13.29 7.04
C LEU A 118 19.14 14.63 6.28
N GLY A 119 17.99 14.95 5.68
CA GLY A 119 17.74 16.24 5.02
C GLY A 119 17.44 17.39 5.99
N GLU A 120 16.81 17.12 7.14
CA GLU A 120 16.49 18.12 8.16
C GLU A 120 17.70 18.48 9.01
N LEU A 121 18.40 17.46 9.50
CA LEU A 121 19.53 17.56 10.43
C LEU A 121 20.78 16.92 9.82
N PRO A 122 21.35 17.51 8.75
CA PRO A 122 22.50 16.93 8.07
C PRO A 122 23.78 17.07 8.93
N PRO A 123 24.73 16.10 8.85
CA PRO A 123 26.07 16.27 9.42
C PRO A 123 26.78 17.50 8.86
N THR A 124 27.65 18.13 9.65
CA THR A 124 28.41 19.33 9.23
C THR A 124 29.36 19.06 8.07
N GLU A 125 29.96 17.87 8.03
CA GLU A 125 30.91 17.48 6.99
C GLU A 125 30.22 16.82 5.79
N PHE A 126 30.58 17.26 4.58
CA PHE A 126 30.06 16.70 3.33
C PHE A 126 30.31 15.19 3.23
N LYS A 127 31.50 14.73 3.62
CA LYS A 127 31.89 13.32 3.56
C LYS A 127 30.92 12.43 4.35
N ASN A 128 30.60 12.82 5.57
CA ASN A 128 29.71 12.06 6.46
C ASN A 128 28.26 12.05 5.92
N LEU A 129 27.77 13.21 5.44
CA LEU A 129 26.46 13.29 4.77
C LEU A 129 26.40 12.35 3.56
N ASN A 130 27.45 12.31 2.73
CA ASN A 130 27.53 11.46 1.55
C ASN A 130 27.56 9.96 1.88
N GLU A 131 28.33 9.56 2.89
CA GLU A 131 28.37 8.16 3.34
C GLU A 131 27.00 7.68 3.86
N GLN A 132 26.34 8.49 4.69
CA GLN A 132 24.99 8.16 5.18
C GLN A 132 23.95 8.14 4.05
N PHE A 133 24.03 9.09 3.11
CA PHE A 133 23.15 9.12 1.96
C PHE A 133 23.33 7.88 1.09
N GLU A 134 24.56 7.49 0.77
CA GLU A 134 24.81 6.31 -0.08
C GLU A 134 24.36 5.01 0.59
N LEU A 135 24.48 4.91 1.92
CA LEU A 135 23.93 3.78 2.67
C LEU A 135 22.40 3.69 2.52
N LEU A 136 21.69 4.80 2.72
CA LEU A 136 20.23 4.84 2.55
C LEU A 136 19.81 4.64 1.09
N ASN A 137 20.55 5.23 0.14
CA ASN A 137 20.30 5.12 -1.29
C ASN A 137 20.49 3.69 -1.79
N THR A 138 21.47 2.97 -1.26
CA THR A 138 21.69 1.55 -1.55
C THR A 138 20.52 0.70 -1.06
N ARG A 139 20.03 0.93 0.17
CA ARG A 139 18.82 0.26 0.69
C ARG A 139 17.59 0.57 -0.16
N PHE A 140 17.40 1.83 -0.53
CA PHE A 140 16.31 2.25 -1.41
C PHE A 140 16.37 1.57 -2.78
N LYS A 141 17.54 1.49 -3.41
CA LYS A 141 17.74 0.79 -4.69
C LYS A 141 17.40 -0.70 -4.57
N ALA A 142 17.89 -1.36 -3.50
CA ALA A 142 17.58 -2.76 -3.24
C ALA A 142 16.07 -3.00 -3.09
N ARG A 143 15.38 -2.15 -2.30
CA ARG A 143 13.92 -2.22 -2.16
C ARG A 143 13.20 -1.92 -3.47
N SER A 144 13.66 -0.94 -4.24
CA SER A 144 13.10 -0.64 -5.57
C SER A 144 13.22 -1.82 -6.54
N GLN A 145 14.31 -2.58 -6.49
CA GLN A 145 14.52 -3.78 -7.30
C GLN A 145 13.62 -4.94 -6.85
N GLN A 146 13.30 -5.02 -5.56
CA GLN A 146 12.28 -5.96 -5.08
C GLN A 146 10.89 -5.52 -5.56
N ASN A 147 10.57 -4.22 -5.39
CA ASN A 147 9.28 -3.66 -5.78
C ASN A 147 9.00 -3.80 -7.29
N SER A 148 10.03 -3.77 -8.14
CA SER A 148 9.86 -3.95 -9.59
C SER A 148 9.39 -5.36 -9.99
N LYS A 149 9.50 -6.34 -9.08
CA LYS A 149 8.94 -7.68 -9.29
C LYS A 149 7.42 -7.71 -9.12
N HIS A 150 6.85 -6.70 -8.47
CA HIS A 150 5.42 -6.57 -8.23
C HIS A 150 4.81 -5.55 -9.20
N ASN A 151 3.61 -5.84 -9.68
CA ASN A 151 2.94 -4.97 -10.64
C ASN A 151 2.38 -3.72 -9.94
N ILE A 152 3.09 -2.59 -10.06
CA ILE A 152 2.60 -1.28 -9.60
C ILE A 152 2.05 -0.53 -10.81
N LYS A 153 0.76 -0.20 -10.75
CA LYS A 153 0.09 0.50 -11.85
C LYS A 153 0.43 1.98 -11.80
N GLU A 154 0.46 2.63 -12.95
CA GLU A 154 0.79 4.05 -13.05
C GLU A 154 -0.17 4.95 -12.25
N TRP A 155 -1.46 4.62 -12.21
CA TRP A 155 -2.43 5.35 -11.38
C TRP A 155 -2.14 5.19 -9.87
N GLU A 156 -1.58 4.06 -9.44
CA GLU A 156 -1.15 3.86 -8.05
C GLU A 156 0.03 4.78 -7.75
N LEU A 157 1.01 4.87 -8.67
CA LEU A 157 2.14 5.78 -8.53
C LEU A 157 1.70 7.25 -8.45
N ARG A 158 0.74 7.67 -9.29
CA ARG A 158 0.17 9.03 -9.27
C ARG A 158 -0.55 9.33 -7.95
N MET A 159 -1.28 8.36 -7.42
CA MET A 159 -1.93 8.44 -6.11
C MET A 159 -0.90 8.55 -4.97
N GLY A 160 0.15 7.71 -4.98
CA GLY A 160 1.24 7.78 -4.02
C GLY A 160 1.98 9.11 -4.08
N MET A 161 2.26 9.61 -5.29
CA MET A 161 2.88 10.92 -5.50
C MET A 161 2.03 12.05 -4.91
N ARG A 162 0.70 12.03 -5.11
CA ARG A 162 -0.18 13.02 -4.50
C ARG A 162 -0.13 13.00 -2.97
N SER A 163 -0.16 11.80 -2.38
CA SER A 163 -0.04 11.61 -0.93
C SER A 163 1.28 12.20 -0.40
N ALA A 164 2.39 11.92 -1.08
CA ALA A 164 3.70 12.45 -0.71
C ALA A 164 3.80 13.98 -0.86
N LEU A 165 3.25 14.55 -1.93
CA LEU A 165 3.23 16.01 -2.11
C LEU A 165 2.42 16.70 -1.01
N ARG A 166 1.31 16.09 -0.58
CA ARG A 166 0.51 16.57 0.56
C ARG A 166 1.28 16.49 1.87
N GLU A 167 1.87 15.33 2.17
CA GLU A 167 2.62 15.12 3.43
C GLU A 167 3.80 16.10 3.57
N PHE A 168 4.58 16.24 2.50
CA PHE A 168 5.77 17.11 2.50
C PHE A 168 5.46 18.58 2.16
N GLN A 169 4.19 18.94 1.96
CA GLN A 169 3.75 20.28 1.57
C GLN A 169 4.51 20.84 0.34
N ARG A 170 4.68 20.00 -0.69
CA ARG A 170 5.43 20.33 -1.91
C ARG A 170 4.50 20.56 -3.11
N ASN A 171 4.88 21.52 -3.95
CA ASN A 171 4.21 21.76 -5.23
C ASN A 171 4.42 20.59 -6.18
N CYS A 172 3.35 20.16 -6.86
CA CYS A 172 3.45 19.21 -7.96
C CYS A 172 4.21 19.82 -9.15
N VAL A 173 5.09 19.04 -9.80
CA VAL A 173 5.78 19.49 -11.03
C VAL A 173 4.80 19.67 -12.19
N GLY A 174 3.75 18.85 -12.26
CA GLY A 174 2.75 18.92 -13.33
C GLY A 174 1.79 20.09 -13.20
N CYS A 175 1.03 20.15 -12.10
CA CYS A 175 -0.02 21.16 -11.91
C CYS A 175 0.38 22.37 -11.05
N LYS A 176 1.60 22.40 -10.50
CA LYS A 176 2.14 23.50 -9.66
C LYS A 176 1.35 23.82 -8.38
N THR A 177 0.37 23.01 -8.02
CA THR A 177 -0.39 23.14 -6.77
C THR A 177 0.15 22.23 -5.68
N THR A 178 0.11 22.66 -4.42
CA THR A 178 0.28 21.77 -3.27
C THR A 178 -1.05 21.08 -2.96
N PRO A 179 -1.14 19.75 -3.06
CA PRO A 179 -2.37 19.03 -2.75
C PRO A 179 -2.73 19.14 -1.25
N VAL A 180 -3.97 19.51 -0.95
CA VAL A 180 -4.52 19.54 0.43
C VAL A 180 -5.42 18.34 0.73
N SER A 181 -5.98 17.72 -0.32
CA SER A 181 -6.84 16.53 -0.24
C SER A 181 -6.31 15.39 -1.11
N MET A 182 -6.82 14.18 -0.89
CA MET A 182 -6.53 12.99 -1.71
C MET A 182 -7.48 12.84 -2.91
N ASP A 183 -8.29 13.85 -3.24
CA ASP A 183 -9.17 13.80 -4.40
C ASP A 183 -8.37 13.82 -5.70
N SER A 184 -8.77 12.99 -6.66
CA SER A 184 -8.15 12.94 -7.99
C SER A 184 -8.36 14.25 -8.73
N THR A 185 -7.35 14.67 -9.49
CA THR A 185 -7.42 15.82 -10.40
C THR A 185 -7.05 15.38 -11.81
N GLU A 186 -7.19 16.24 -12.81
CA GLU A 186 -6.78 15.95 -14.20
C GLU A 186 -5.25 15.99 -14.44
N CYS A 187 -4.43 16.00 -13.38
CA CYS A 187 -2.98 16.04 -13.52
C CYS A 187 -2.40 14.66 -13.87
N ASP A 188 -1.49 14.60 -14.85
CA ASP A 188 -0.77 13.37 -15.22
C ASP A 188 0.31 12.94 -14.21
N VAL A 189 0.62 13.77 -13.21
CA VAL A 189 1.66 13.46 -12.20
C VAL A 189 1.05 13.08 -10.85
N CYS A 190 0.04 13.83 -10.37
CA CYS A 190 -0.55 13.64 -9.05
C CYS A 190 -2.08 13.47 -9.08
N GLY A 191 -2.63 13.04 -10.22
CA GLY A 191 -4.07 12.92 -10.45
C GLY A 191 -4.43 11.69 -11.30
N LYS A 192 -5.63 11.70 -11.91
CA LYS A 192 -6.17 10.67 -12.81
C LYS A 192 -6.16 9.26 -12.23
N PHE A 193 -6.53 9.10 -10.96
CA PHE A 193 -6.64 7.80 -10.28
C PHE A 193 -8.07 7.46 -9.81
N ASP A 194 -9.04 8.35 -10.03
CA ASP A 194 -10.47 8.19 -9.75
C ASP A 194 -11.21 7.19 -10.66
N LYS A 195 -10.64 6.87 -11.82
CA LYS A 195 -11.18 5.85 -12.74
C LYS A 195 -11.03 4.42 -12.19
N SER A 196 -10.23 4.22 -11.14
CA SER A 196 -10.05 2.92 -10.51
C SER A 196 -11.23 2.58 -9.59
N ILE A 197 -11.94 1.49 -9.87
CA ILE A 197 -12.98 0.94 -8.96
C ILE A 197 -12.40 0.74 -7.56
N PHE A 198 -11.13 0.34 -7.46
CA PHE A 198 -10.46 0.16 -6.18
C PHE A 198 -10.28 1.47 -5.42
N TYR A 199 -9.96 2.58 -6.10
CA TYR A 199 -9.89 3.88 -5.43
C TYR A 199 -11.25 4.28 -4.84
N LYS A 200 -12.34 4.02 -5.57
CA LYS A 200 -13.70 4.33 -5.09
C LYS A 200 -14.11 3.51 -3.87
N LEU A 201 -13.69 2.24 -3.80
CA LEU A 201 -14.01 1.33 -2.70
C LEU A 201 -13.21 1.61 -1.42
N TYR A 202 -12.00 2.15 -1.55
CA TYR A 202 -11.09 2.38 -0.42
C TYR A 202 -10.74 3.87 -0.24
N LYS A 203 -11.66 4.77 -0.65
CA LYS A 203 -11.54 6.20 -0.43
C LYS A 203 -11.50 6.44 1.10
N PRO A 204 -10.49 7.14 1.64
CA PRO A 204 -10.50 7.56 3.03
C PRO A 204 -11.65 8.54 3.31
#